data_AF-A0A914W9A9-F1
#
_entry.id   AF-A0A914W9A9-F1
#
_cell.length_a   1.000
_cell.length_b   1.000
_cell.length_c   1.000
_cell.angle_alpha   90.00
_cell.angle_beta   90.00
_cell.angle_gamma   90.00
#
_symmetry.space_group_name_H-M   'P 1'
#
loop_
_entity.id
_entity.type
_entity.pdbx_description
1 polymer ?
#
loop_
_entity_poly.entity_id
_entity_poly.type
_entity_poly.pdbx_seq_one_letter_code
_entity_poly.pdbx_strand_id
1 'polypeptide(L)'
;VTHNIPLLRDIVEEDRFRRGDITTKYLPEVYPEGFRGATMTAKEENELMATAAALWARKIARAQKFLNHPSARSTVYDPFSKKYDFVVEFPKEEGAPRKTVDIDVTFKDAKDEHAVVTINGKPFNVRGNMNLAQSVLQLKVEDDLLSTQIFGKKAGEITLIYKGSQFKIKLMPRLAAELLKYMPEKKKMDMSRVICAPMPGMIKSVSVEVGQMVAEGQELCVMEAMKMQNSLHAGKTAKVKAVNCKAGETVDEGAVLVELE
;
A
#
# COMPACT_ATOMS: atom_id res chain seq x y z
N VAL A 1 13.84 -2.92 4.97
CA VAL A 1 14.02 -2.27 6.30
C VAL A 1 12.73 -1.58 6.67
N THR A 2 12.07 -2.03 7.73
CA THR A 2 10.96 -1.31 8.35
C THR A 2 11.52 -0.03 8.99
N HIS A 3 10.83 1.10 8.80
CA HIS A 3 11.30 2.40 9.28
C HIS A 3 10.18 3.10 10.06
N ASN A 4 10.55 3.88 11.07
CA ASN A 4 9.63 4.56 11.98
C ASN A 4 9.28 5.99 11.55
N ILE A 5 9.58 6.37 10.30
CA ILE A 5 9.23 7.68 9.73
C ILE A 5 7.76 8.07 9.99
N PRO A 6 6.75 7.21 9.75
CA PRO A 6 5.36 7.62 9.98
C PRO A 6 5.08 7.91 11.46
N LEU A 7 5.63 7.11 12.38
CA LEU A 7 5.49 7.34 13.82
C LEU A 7 6.15 8.65 14.25
N LEU A 8 7.39 8.89 13.83
CA LEU A 8 8.11 10.13 14.18
C LEU A 8 7.39 11.37 13.68
N ARG A 9 6.82 11.30 12.47
CA ARG A 9 6.04 12.39 11.91
C ARG A 9 4.77 12.65 12.72
N ASP A 10 4.02 11.60 13.05
CA ASP A 10 2.78 11.70 13.82
C ASP A 10 3.04 12.33 15.20
N ILE A 11 4.10 11.91 15.89
CA ILE A 11 4.52 12.48 17.17
C ILE A 11 4.81 13.98 17.06
N VAL A 12 5.47 14.43 16.00
CA VAL A 12 5.80 15.86 15.81
C VAL A 12 4.55 16.70 15.48
N GLU A 13 3.52 16.09 14.88
CA GLU A 13 2.24 16.74 14.59
C GLU A 13 1.30 16.76 15.83
N GLU A 14 1.48 15.86 16.81
CA GLU A 14 0.63 15.70 18.00
C GLU A 14 0.69 16.89 18.99
N ASP A 15 -0.47 17.25 19.54
CA ASP A 15 -0.65 18.48 20.33
C ASP A 15 0.05 18.48 21.69
N ARG A 16 0.12 17.36 22.43
CA ARG A 16 0.88 17.29 23.70
C ARG A 16 2.37 17.43 23.43
N PHE A 17 2.90 16.77 22.41
CA PHE A 17 4.30 16.90 22.01
C PHE A 17 4.64 18.33 21.60
N ARG A 18 3.80 18.98 20.78
CA ARG A 18 4.00 20.39 20.36
C ARG A 18 3.92 21.39 21.52
N ARG A 19 3.12 21.10 22.55
CA ARG A 19 3.03 21.93 23.77
C ARG A 19 4.14 21.63 24.78
N GLY A 20 4.93 20.58 24.56
CA GLY A 20 5.95 20.13 25.51
C GLY A 20 5.39 19.44 26.76
N ASP A 21 4.09 19.09 26.77
CA ASP A 21 3.45 18.30 27.84
C ASP A 21 3.75 16.81 27.64
N ILE A 22 5.02 16.43 27.82
CA ILE A 22 5.50 15.07 27.63
C ILE A 22 5.96 14.45 28.94
N THR A 23 5.61 13.18 29.14
CA THR A 23 6.07 12.38 30.28
C THR A 23 6.93 11.22 29.79
N THR A 24 7.61 10.53 30.70
CA THR A 24 8.33 9.27 30.37
C THR A 24 7.39 8.15 29.92
N LYS A 25 6.08 8.33 30.08
CA LYS A 25 5.02 7.40 29.64
C LYS A 25 4.24 7.91 28.42
N TYR A 26 4.72 8.95 27.75
CA TYR A 26 4.05 9.55 26.59
C TYR A 26 3.64 8.52 25.52
N LEU A 27 4.57 7.66 25.09
CA LEU A 27 4.29 6.67 24.04
C LEU A 27 3.19 5.66 24.43
N PRO A 28 3.24 4.99 25.61
CA PRO A 28 2.15 4.15 26.08
C PRO A 28 0.81 4.87 26.29
N GLU A 29 0.83 6.16 26.67
CA GLU A 29 -0.39 6.95 26.89
C GLU A 29 -1.08 7.36 25.58
N VAL A 30 -0.29 7.78 24.59
CA VAL A 30 -0.81 8.26 23.30
C VAL A 30 -1.07 7.11 22.32
N TYR A 31 -0.27 6.05 22.38
CA TYR A 31 -0.37 4.87 21.50
C TYR A 31 -0.47 3.56 22.30
N PRO A 32 -1.55 3.36 23.08
CA PRO A 32 -1.69 2.19 23.96
C PRO A 32 -1.72 0.86 23.20
N GLU A 33 -2.25 0.86 21.98
CA GLU A 33 -2.34 -0.32 21.11
C GLU A 33 -1.30 -0.30 19.98
N GLY A 34 -0.25 0.51 20.14
CA GLY A 34 0.77 0.76 19.12
C GLY A 34 0.30 1.71 18.01
N PHE A 35 1.23 2.09 17.14
CA PHE A 35 0.97 3.00 16.03
C PHE A 35 0.24 2.28 14.89
N ARG A 36 -0.98 2.73 14.57
CA ARG A 36 -1.86 2.11 13.55
C ARG A 36 -1.79 2.76 12.17
N GLY A 37 -0.90 3.73 11.99
CA GLY A 37 -0.84 4.56 10.78
C GLY A 37 -1.37 5.97 11.01
N ALA A 38 -1.07 6.86 10.08
CA ALA A 38 -1.52 8.25 10.15
C ALA A 38 -3.04 8.33 9.99
N THR A 39 -3.72 8.93 10.96
CA THR A 39 -5.14 9.28 10.83
C THR A 39 -5.28 10.47 9.88
N MET A 40 -6.16 10.36 8.89
CA MET A 40 -6.41 11.42 7.92
C MET A 40 -7.72 12.15 8.23
N THR A 41 -7.71 13.47 8.05
CA THR A 41 -8.94 14.24 8.02
C THR A 41 -9.69 13.98 6.72
N ALA A 42 -11.02 14.19 6.71
CA ALA A 42 -11.83 14.06 5.49
C ALA A 42 -11.33 14.96 4.34
N LYS A 43 -10.66 16.08 4.65
CA LYS A 43 -10.04 16.95 3.65
C LYS A 43 -8.85 16.27 3.00
N GLU A 44 -7.90 15.78 3.80
CA GLU A 44 -6.70 15.07 3.32
C GLU A 44 -7.07 13.80 2.55
N GLU A 45 -8.12 13.08 2.96
CA GLU A 45 -8.63 11.91 2.21
C GLU A 45 -9.05 12.32 0.80
N ASN A 46 -9.81 13.41 0.66
CA ASN A 46 -10.24 13.92 -0.65
C ASN A 46 -9.06 14.42 -1.49
N GLU A 47 -8.09 15.10 -0.90
CA GLU A 47 -6.87 15.56 -1.59
C GLU A 47 -6.02 14.39 -2.09
N LEU A 48 -5.87 13.34 -1.29
CA LEU A 48 -5.14 12.14 -1.67
C LEU A 48 -5.89 11.33 -2.74
N MET A 49 -7.22 11.22 -2.64
CA MET A 49 -8.06 10.63 -3.68
C MET A 49 -7.95 11.41 -4.99
N ALA A 50 -8.00 12.74 -4.94
CA ALA A 50 -7.86 13.61 -6.11
C ALA A 50 -6.49 13.40 -6.78
N THR A 51 -5.43 13.36 -5.97
CA THR A 51 -4.06 13.12 -6.43
C THR A 51 -3.92 11.74 -7.09
N ALA A 52 -4.45 10.70 -6.46
CA ALA A 52 -4.44 9.35 -6.99
C ALA A 52 -5.20 9.25 -8.33
N ALA A 53 -6.37 9.90 -8.42
CA ALA A 53 -7.18 9.95 -9.63
C ALA A 53 -6.48 10.70 -10.78
N ALA A 54 -5.87 11.84 -10.51
CA ALA A 54 -5.08 12.60 -11.48
C ALA A 54 -3.89 11.78 -12.02
N LEU A 55 -3.13 11.14 -11.13
CA LEU A 55 -2.00 10.28 -11.50
C LEU A 55 -2.43 9.08 -12.35
N TRP A 56 -3.56 8.46 -11.99
CA TRP A 56 -4.11 7.32 -12.70
C TRP A 56 -4.64 7.70 -14.09
N ALA A 57 -5.39 8.80 -14.18
CA ALA A 57 -5.84 9.36 -15.45
C ALA A 57 -4.64 9.66 -16.37
N ARG A 58 -3.58 10.27 -15.85
CA ARG A 58 -2.35 10.57 -16.60
C ARG A 58 -1.66 9.30 -17.08
N LYS A 59 -1.62 8.25 -16.25
CA LYS A 59 -1.07 6.93 -16.63
C LYS A 59 -1.83 6.34 -17.81
N ILE A 60 -3.17 6.39 -17.79
CA ILE A 60 -4.01 5.89 -18.88
C ILE A 60 -3.85 6.75 -20.13
N ALA A 61 -3.91 8.08 -19.99
CA ALA A 61 -3.72 9.03 -21.10
C ALA A 61 -2.37 8.82 -21.80
N ARG A 62 -1.29 8.67 -21.02
CA ARG A 62 0.04 8.35 -21.53
C ARG A 62 0.08 7.01 -22.25
N ALA A 63 -0.57 5.96 -21.73
CA ALA A 63 -0.60 4.65 -22.36
C ALA A 63 -1.38 4.65 -23.70
N GLN A 64 -2.33 5.56 -23.86
CA GLN A 64 -3.09 5.76 -25.10
C GLN A 64 -2.37 6.66 -26.12
N LYS A 65 -1.27 7.33 -25.74
CA LYS A 65 -0.49 8.20 -26.62
C LYS A 65 0.51 7.38 -27.43
N PHE A 66 0.25 7.22 -28.72
CA PHE A 66 1.16 6.56 -29.66
C PHE A 66 2.23 7.54 -30.14
N LEU A 67 3.52 7.22 -29.92
CA LEU A 67 4.64 8.08 -30.32
C LEU A 67 5.25 7.71 -31.68
N ASN A 68 5.11 6.45 -32.11
CA ASN A 68 5.93 5.87 -33.19
C ASN A 68 5.14 5.39 -34.42
N HIS A 69 3.87 5.80 -34.59
CA HIS A 69 3.07 5.38 -35.75
C HIS A 69 2.27 6.55 -36.33
N PRO A 70 2.84 7.33 -37.28
CA PRO A 70 2.14 8.45 -37.92
C PRO A 70 1.06 8.01 -38.91
N SER A 71 1.01 6.72 -39.29
CA SER A 71 0.14 6.19 -40.35
C SER A 71 -1.23 5.67 -39.86
N ALA A 72 -1.53 5.73 -38.56
CA ALA A 72 -2.86 5.40 -38.08
C ALA A 72 -3.84 6.52 -38.47
N ARG A 73 -4.56 6.33 -39.60
CA ARG A 73 -5.65 7.21 -40.07
C ARG A 73 -6.95 7.05 -39.26
N SER A 74 -6.87 6.69 -37.99
CA SER A 74 -8.01 6.75 -37.08
C SER A 74 -7.94 8.06 -36.32
N THR A 75 -9.08 8.66 -35.98
CA THR A 75 -9.22 9.88 -35.18
C THR A 75 -8.22 9.91 -34.03
N VAL A 76 -7.08 10.58 -34.24
CA VAL A 76 -6.05 10.79 -33.21
C VAL A 76 -6.64 11.81 -32.26
N TYR A 77 -7.40 11.32 -31.29
CA TYR A 77 -7.94 12.14 -30.22
C TYR A 77 -6.86 12.26 -29.15
N ASP A 78 -6.52 13.49 -28.76
CA ASP A 78 -5.58 13.73 -27.68
C ASP A 78 -6.12 13.11 -26.38
N PRO A 79 -5.48 12.08 -25.81
CA PRO A 79 -5.96 11.44 -24.59
C PRO A 79 -6.15 12.42 -23.44
N PHE A 80 -5.37 13.50 -23.37
CA PHE A 80 -5.51 14.51 -22.31
C PHE A 80 -6.74 15.42 -22.49
N SER A 81 -7.38 15.43 -23.66
CA SER A 81 -8.65 16.12 -23.84
C SER A 81 -9.88 15.30 -23.38
N LYS A 82 -9.69 14.01 -23.02
CA LYS A 82 -10.80 13.13 -22.57
C LYS A 82 -11.19 13.43 -21.13
N LYS A 83 -12.47 13.16 -20.84
CA LYS A 83 -12.96 12.94 -19.49
C LYS A 83 -12.70 11.48 -19.09
N TYR A 84 -12.20 11.28 -17.88
CA TYR A 84 -11.98 9.97 -17.29
C TYR A 84 -12.87 9.80 -16.07
N ASP A 85 -13.79 8.83 -16.12
CA ASP A 85 -14.71 8.54 -15.02
C ASP A 85 -14.23 7.29 -14.25
N PHE A 86 -14.02 7.45 -12.94
CA PHE A 86 -13.56 6.38 -12.06
C PHE A 86 -14.49 6.22 -10.86
N VAL A 87 -14.50 5.00 -10.33
CA VAL A 87 -14.96 4.68 -8.98
C VAL A 87 -13.71 4.43 -8.17
N VAL A 88 -13.52 5.22 -7.12
CA VAL A 88 -12.38 5.11 -6.22
C VAL A 88 -12.80 4.40 -4.94
N GLU A 89 -12.06 3.35 -4.59
CA GLU A 89 -12.17 2.65 -3.31
C GLU A 89 -10.94 3.04 -2.49
N PHE A 90 -11.16 3.83 -1.45
CA PHE A 90 -10.12 4.24 -0.51
C PHE A 90 -9.96 3.18 0.59
N PRO A 91 -8.73 2.84 1.00
CA PRO A 91 -8.51 1.84 2.03
C PRO A 91 -9.07 2.37 3.36
N LYS A 92 -9.94 1.59 4.01
CA LYS A 92 -10.33 1.82 5.41
C LYS A 92 -9.60 0.85 6.33
N GLU A 93 -9.63 1.13 7.63
CA GLU A 93 -9.31 0.18 8.69
C GLU A 93 -10.06 -1.15 8.47
N GLU A 94 -9.40 -2.26 8.81
CA GLU A 94 -9.90 -3.62 8.58
C GLU A 94 -11.34 -3.80 9.07
N GLY A 95 -12.23 -4.26 8.18
CA GLY A 95 -13.62 -4.60 8.51
C GLY A 95 -14.68 -3.53 8.21
N ALA A 96 -14.31 -2.30 7.81
CA ALA A 96 -15.27 -1.28 7.45
C ALA A 96 -15.84 -1.45 6.02
N PRO A 97 -17.10 -1.07 5.76
CA PRO A 97 -17.70 -1.19 4.42
C PRO A 97 -16.94 -0.35 3.40
N ARG A 98 -16.73 -0.93 2.21
CA ARG A 98 -16.07 -0.31 1.05
C ARG A 98 -16.76 1.02 0.73
N LYS A 99 -16.11 2.14 1.05
CA LYS A 99 -16.61 3.46 0.65
C LYS A 99 -16.12 3.70 -0.78
N THR A 100 -17.04 3.57 -1.72
CA THR A 100 -16.78 3.92 -3.13
C THR A 100 -17.20 5.35 -3.37
N VAL A 101 -16.35 6.10 -4.08
CA VAL A 101 -16.63 7.49 -4.45
C VAL A 101 -16.48 7.62 -5.95
N ASP A 102 -17.49 8.19 -6.61
CA ASP A 102 -17.41 8.53 -8.02
C ASP A 102 -16.54 9.76 -8.22
N ILE A 103 -15.55 9.64 -9.09
CA ILE A 103 -14.56 10.67 -9.37
C ILE A 103 -14.43 10.84 -10.87
N ASP A 104 -14.56 12.08 -11.31
CA ASP A 104 -14.39 12.46 -12.70
C ASP A 104 -13.13 13.31 -12.85
N VAL A 105 -12.28 12.98 -13.82
CA VAL A 105 -11.00 13.66 -14.06
C VAL A 105 -10.96 14.25 -15.47
N THR A 106 -10.58 15.52 -15.58
CA THR A 106 -10.26 16.18 -16.85
C THR A 106 -8.92 16.89 -16.74
N PHE A 107 -8.20 17.05 -17.85
CA PHE A 107 -6.97 17.85 -17.88
C PHE A 107 -7.26 19.21 -18.51
N LYS A 108 -6.85 20.28 -17.84
CA LYS A 108 -7.04 21.64 -18.33
C LYS A 108 -6.08 21.88 -19.50
N ASP A 109 -6.61 22.46 -20.58
CA ASP A 109 -5.85 22.78 -21.81
C ASP A 109 -5.11 21.57 -22.42
N ALA A 110 -5.60 20.35 -22.15
CA ALA A 110 -4.95 19.09 -22.51
C ALA A 110 -3.48 18.96 -22.01
N LYS A 111 -3.15 19.63 -20.91
CA LYS A 111 -1.81 19.57 -20.28
C LYS A 111 -1.79 18.57 -19.12
N ASP A 112 -0.76 17.73 -19.07
CA ASP A 112 -0.59 16.67 -18.09
C ASP A 112 -0.12 17.14 -16.69
N GLU A 113 0.02 18.46 -16.52
CA GLU A 113 0.44 19.14 -15.29
C GLU A 113 -0.73 19.77 -14.52
N HIS A 114 -1.93 19.81 -15.11
CA HIS A 114 -3.11 20.42 -14.48
C HIS A 114 -4.35 19.55 -14.70
N ALA A 115 -4.70 18.79 -13.66
CA ALA A 115 -5.92 17.99 -13.64
C ALA A 115 -6.98 18.69 -12.77
N VAL A 116 -8.23 18.66 -13.23
CA VAL A 116 -9.41 19.01 -12.45
C VAL A 116 -10.14 17.72 -12.11
N VAL A 117 -10.25 17.44 -10.82
CA VAL A 117 -10.82 16.20 -10.28
C VAL A 117 -12.09 16.52 -9.53
N THR A 118 -13.23 16.02 -9.98
CA THR A 118 -14.52 16.26 -9.33
C THR A 118 -14.87 15.09 -8.42
N ILE A 119 -14.94 15.33 -7.12
CA ILE A 119 -15.27 14.35 -6.09
C ILE A 119 -16.61 14.76 -5.48
N ASN A 120 -17.64 13.90 -5.58
CA ASN A 120 -19.00 14.20 -5.07
C ASN A 120 -19.54 15.57 -5.54
N GLY A 121 -19.26 15.95 -6.79
CA GLY A 121 -19.67 17.24 -7.36
C GLY A 121 -18.82 18.45 -6.98
N LYS A 122 -17.80 18.30 -6.11
CA LYS A 122 -16.85 19.38 -5.79
C LYS A 122 -15.57 19.24 -6.62
N PRO A 123 -15.15 20.26 -7.36
CA PRO A 123 -13.90 20.22 -8.12
C PRO A 123 -12.68 20.45 -7.21
N PHE A 124 -11.62 19.69 -7.47
CA PHE A 124 -10.30 19.80 -6.87
C PHE A 124 -9.26 19.99 -7.98
N ASN A 125 -8.47 21.05 -7.90
CA ASN A 125 -7.41 21.37 -8.83
C ASN A 125 -6.12 20.71 -8.36
N VAL A 126 -5.62 19.74 -9.12
CA VAL A 126 -4.32 19.11 -8.88
C VAL A 126 -3.33 19.65 -9.90
N ARG A 127 -2.30 20.35 -9.43
CA ARG A 127 -1.30 21.04 -10.26
C ARG A 127 0.12 20.61 -9.91
N GLY A 128 0.97 20.54 -10.93
CA GLY A 128 2.40 20.31 -10.78
C GLY A 128 2.90 19.14 -11.62
N ASN A 129 4.14 18.76 -11.38
CA ASN A 129 4.79 17.72 -12.15
C ASN A 129 4.32 16.32 -11.71
N MET A 130 3.29 15.78 -12.35
CA MET A 130 2.76 14.43 -12.08
C MET A 130 3.59 13.30 -12.74
N ASN A 131 4.93 13.43 -12.77
CA ASN A 131 5.81 12.46 -13.43
C ASN A 131 5.82 11.11 -12.70
N LEU A 132 5.23 10.10 -13.32
CA LEU A 132 5.11 8.75 -12.77
C LEU A 132 6.44 8.01 -12.54
N ALA A 133 7.57 8.56 -12.98
CA ALA A 133 8.92 8.04 -12.75
C ALA A 133 9.60 8.64 -11.51
N GLN A 134 9.10 9.75 -10.96
CA GLN A 134 9.63 10.33 -9.74
C GLN A 134 9.13 9.54 -8.52
N SER A 135 10.04 9.24 -7.59
CA SER A 135 9.69 8.55 -6.35
C SER A 135 8.88 9.43 -5.41
N VAL A 136 9.19 10.73 -5.36
CA VAL A 136 8.49 11.75 -4.56
C VAL A 136 7.82 12.74 -5.51
N LEU A 137 6.55 13.01 -5.26
CA LEU A 137 5.73 13.97 -5.99
C LEU A 137 5.30 15.08 -5.04
N GLN A 138 5.55 16.32 -5.44
CA GLN A 138 5.04 17.52 -4.78
C GLN A 138 4.02 18.16 -5.71
N LEU A 139 2.74 18.01 -5.35
CA LEU A 139 1.63 18.50 -6.15
C LEU A 139 0.85 19.52 -5.33
N LYS A 140 0.48 20.63 -5.96
CA LYS A 140 -0.42 21.61 -5.35
C LYS A 140 -1.86 21.13 -5.56
N VAL A 141 -2.56 20.80 -4.48
CA VAL A 141 -3.97 20.42 -4.49
C VAL A 141 -4.75 21.57 -3.88
N GLU A 142 -5.62 22.22 -4.66
CA GLU A 142 -6.21 23.52 -4.30
C GLU A 142 -5.13 24.55 -3.94
N ASP A 143 -4.99 24.90 -2.66
CA ASP A 143 -3.97 25.82 -2.15
C ASP A 143 -2.82 25.13 -1.39
N ASP A 144 -2.97 23.84 -1.08
CA ASP A 144 -2.04 23.10 -0.24
C ASP A 144 -1.01 22.33 -1.07
N LEU A 145 0.24 22.26 -0.57
CA LEU A 145 1.30 21.49 -1.19
C LEU A 145 1.32 20.07 -0.61
N LEU A 146 0.81 19.11 -1.39
CA LEU A 146 0.76 17.71 -1.02
C LEU A 146 2.03 16.98 -1.47
N SER A 147 2.79 16.45 -0.52
CA SER A 147 3.95 15.59 -0.78
C SER A 147 3.58 14.12 -0.64
N THR A 148 3.65 13.37 -1.73
CA THR A 148 3.32 11.94 -1.79
C THR A 148 4.45 11.14 -2.45
N GLN A 149 4.52 9.84 -2.18
CA GLN A 149 5.44 8.94 -2.90
C GLN A 149 4.67 7.85 -3.63
N ILE A 150 5.09 7.50 -4.84
CA ILE A 150 4.51 6.35 -5.55
C ILE A 150 5.25 5.10 -5.10
N PHE A 151 4.59 4.28 -4.27
CA PHE A 151 5.15 3.01 -3.80
C PHE A 151 4.90 1.88 -4.79
N GLY A 152 3.70 1.84 -5.40
CA GLY A 152 3.28 0.73 -6.25
C GLY A 152 2.21 1.12 -7.26
N LYS A 153 2.23 0.45 -8.40
CA LYS A 153 1.26 0.63 -9.49
C LYS A 153 0.84 -0.76 -9.99
N LYS A 154 -0.28 -1.28 -9.52
CA LYS A 154 -0.87 -2.53 -10.01
C LYS A 154 -2.00 -2.23 -10.99
N ALA A 155 -2.63 -3.25 -11.56
CA ALA A 155 -3.82 -3.05 -12.40
C ALA A 155 -5.00 -2.60 -11.52
N GLY A 156 -5.58 -1.43 -11.82
CA GLY A 156 -6.71 -0.86 -11.07
C GLY A 156 -6.35 -0.38 -9.66
N GLU A 157 -5.06 -0.29 -9.30
CA GLU A 157 -4.61 0.13 -7.96
C GLU A 157 -3.33 0.96 -8.05
N ILE A 158 -3.30 2.06 -7.30
CA ILE A 158 -2.11 2.85 -7.02
C ILE A 158 -1.86 2.88 -5.52
N THR A 159 -0.62 2.59 -5.12
CA THR A 159 -0.20 2.68 -3.72
C THR A 159 0.60 3.96 -3.53
N LEU A 160 0.06 4.90 -2.77
CA LEU A 160 0.71 6.15 -2.42
C LEU A 160 1.19 6.09 -0.97
N ILE A 161 2.37 6.63 -0.70
CA ILE A 161 2.80 6.93 0.67
C ILE A 161 2.48 8.40 0.94
N TYR A 162 1.69 8.64 1.98
CA TYR A 162 1.36 9.96 2.48
C TYR A 162 1.59 9.99 3.99
N LYS A 163 2.25 11.04 4.50
CA LYS A 163 2.71 11.12 5.90
C LYS A 163 3.44 9.85 6.39
N GLY A 164 4.15 9.16 5.50
CA GLY A 164 4.86 7.91 5.81
C GLY A 164 3.98 6.65 5.89
N SER A 165 2.66 6.79 5.79
CA SER A 165 1.71 5.66 5.77
C SER A 165 1.35 5.26 4.34
N GLN A 166 1.18 3.96 4.09
CA GLN A 166 0.82 3.44 2.77
C GLN A 166 -0.68 3.39 2.57
N PHE A 167 -1.16 4.01 1.49
CA PHE A 167 -2.56 4.02 1.08
C PHE A 167 -2.70 3.29 -0.25
N LYS A 168 -3.34 2.11 -0.22
CA LYS A 168 -3.68 1.31 -1.40
C LYS A 168 -5.03 1.76 -1.94
N ILE A 169 -5.00 2.62 -2.96
CA ILE A 169 -6.19 3.24 -3.54
C ILE A 169 -6.53 2.50 -4.82
N LYS A 170 -7.74 1.93 -4.91
CA LYS A 170 -8.19 1.32 -6.16
C LYS A 170 -8.93 2.34 -7.02
N LEU A 171 -8.60 2.37 -8.30
CA LEU A 171 -9.22 3.25 -9.29
C LEU A 171 -9.68 2.41 -10.47
N MET A 172 -11.00 2.30 -10.60
CA MET A 172 -11.62 1.42 -11.58
C MET A 172 -12.59 2.23 -12.44
N PRO A 173 -12.72 1.93 -13.74
CA PRO A 173 -13.84 2.45 -14.52
C PRO A 173 -15.19 2.06 -13.89
N ARG A 174 -16.23 2.88 -14.06
CA ARG A 174 -17.58 2.62 -13.50
C ARG A 174 -18.09 1.21 -13.79
N LEU A 175 -18.02 0.81 -15.06
CA LEU A 175 -18.42 -0.54 -15.50
C LEU A 175 -17.62 -1.65 -14.77
N ALA A 176 -16.32 -1.45 -14.56
CA ALA A 176 -15.49 -2.45 -13.87
C ALA A 176 -15.88 -2.57 -12.39
N ALA A 177 -16.20 -1.46 -11.72
CA ALA A 177 -16.66 -1.46 -10.34
C ALA A 177 -18.04 -2.12 -10.18
N GLU A 178 -18.94 -1.92 -11.14
CA GLU A 178 -20.23 -2.61 -11.19
C GLU A 178 -20.07 -4.13 -11.34
N LEU A 179 -19.21 -4.56 -12.27
CA LEU A 179 -18.96 -5.97 -12.52
C LEU A 179 -18.19 -6.67 -11.39
N LEU A 180 -17.36 -5.93 -10.64
CA LEU A 180 -16.60 -6.48 -9.52
C LEU A 180 -17.51 -7.05 -8.41
N LYS A 181 -18.76 -6.59 -8.30
CA LYS A 181 -19.75 -7.11 -7.35
C LYS A 181 -20.06 -8.61 -7.58
N TYR A 182 -19.86 -9.11 -8.79
CA TYR A 182 -20.07 -10.51 -9.14
C TYR A 182 -18.84 -11.38 -8.94
N MET A 183 -17.67 -10.79 -8.64
CA MET A 183 -16.44 -11.55 -8.39
C MET A 183 -16.48 -12.14 -6.97
N PRO A 184 -16.37 -13.47 -6.82
CA PRO A 184 -16.30 -14.09 -5.50
C PRO A 184 -15.11 -13.55 -4.69
N GLU A 185 -15.31 -13.30 -3.41
CA GLU A 185 -14.19 -12.95 -2.53
C GLU A 185 -13.24 -14.15 -2.42
N LYS A 186 -11.98 -13.92 -2.81
CA LYS A 186 -10.92 -14.92 -2.59
C LYS A 186 -10.67 -15.02 -1.10
N LYS A 187 -11.12 -16.11 -0.47
CA LYS A 187 -10.69 -16.46 0.87
C LYS A 187 -9.16 -16.55 0.86
N LYS A 188 -8.49 -15.70 1.64
CA LYS A 188 -7.06 -15.88 1.89
C LYS A 188 -6.91 -17.26 2.52
N MET A 189 -6.11 -18.12 1.89
CA MET A 189 -5.82 -19.43 2.45
C MET A 189 -4.94 -19.21 3.69
N ASP A 190 -5.44 -19.59 4.88
CA ASP A 190 -4.69 -19.45 6.13
C ASP A 190 -3.65 -20.57 6.23
N MET A 191 -2.55 -20.43 5.49
CA MET A 191 -1.35 -21.27 5.65
C MET A 191 -0.39 -20.65 6.67
N SER A 192 -0.82 -19.63 7.42
CA SER A 192 0.09 -18.80 8.23
C SER A 192 0.46 -19.43 9.58
N ARG A 193 -0.16 -20.56 9.93
CA ARG A 193 0.03 -21.24 11.22
C ARG A 193 1.08 -22.33 11.20
N VAL A 194 1.42 -22.88 10.04
CA VAL A 194 2.35 -24.01 9.94
C VAL A 194 3.42 -23.67 8.91
N ILE A 195 4.66 -23.66 9.37
CA ILE A 195 5.82 -23.42 8.52
C ILE A 195 6.43 -24.78 8.22
N CYS A 196 6.26 -25.21 6.97
CA CYS A 196 6.86 -26.42 6.44
C CYS A 196 8.18 -26.11 5.72
N ALA A 197 9.08 -27.09 5.65
CA ALA A 197 10.27 -27.02 4.82
C ALA A 197 9.86 -26.97 3.33
N PRO A 198 10.15 -25.88 2.60
CA PRO A 198 9.77 -25.75 1.19
C PRO A 198 10.63 -26.60 0.24
N MET A 199 11.73 -27.14 0.74
CA MET A 199 12.69 -27.97 0.01
C MET A 199 13.43 -28.85 1.03
N PRO A 200 13.95 -30.02 0.62
CA PRO A 200 14.78 -30.84 1.49
C PRO A 200 16.11 -30.12 1.78
N GLY A 201 16.60 -30.19 3.01
CA GLY A 201 17.81 -29.47 3.42
C GLY A 201 18.19 -29.72 4.87
N MET A 202 19.16 -28.95 5.37
CA MET A 202 19.61 -28.99 6.76
C MET A 202 19.22 -27.70 7.48
N ILE A 203 18.69 -27.79 8.69
CA ILE A 203 18.44 -26.61 9.53
C ILE A 203 19.77 -26.09 10.06
N LYS A 204 20.15 -24.87 9.67
CA LYS A 204 21.40 -24.25 10.10
C LYS A 204 21.29 -23.65 11.49
N SER A 205 20.19 -22.94 11.73
CA SER A 205 19.90 -22.29 13.01
C SER A 205 18.39 -22.16 13.20
N VAL A 206 18.00 -22.16 14.47
CA VAL A 206 16.64 -21.83 14.90
C VAL A 206 16.73 -20.54 15.70
N SER A 207 15.97 -19.53 15.30
CA SER A 207 16.04 -18.16 15.82
C SER A 207 14.93 -17.86 16.83
N VAL A 208 14.08 -18.85 17.16
CA VAL A 208 12.90 -18.69 18.02
C VAL A 208 12.74 -19.82 19.04
N GLU A 209 12.08 -19.50 20.15
CA GLU A 209 11.77 -20.44 21.24
C GLU A 209 10.26 -20.71 21.36
N VAL A 210 9.91 -21.88 21.91
CA VAL A 210 8.50 -22.23 22.19
C VAL A 210 7.91 -21.24 23.19
N GLY A 211 6.75 -20.68 22.85
CA GLY A 211 6.07 -19.66 23.64
C GLY A 211 6.52 -18.22 23.36
N GLN A 212 7.51 -18.00 22.51
CA GLN A 212 7.94 -16.66 22.11
C GLN A 212 6.88 -16.00 21.22
N MET A 213 6.69 -14.69 21.42
CA MET A 213 5.88 -13.88 20.52
C MET A 213 6.72 -13.47 19.32
N VAL A 214 6.29 -13.85 18.10
CA VAL A 214 6.96 -13.48 16.86
C VAL A 214 6.10 -12.49 16.07
N ALA A 215 6.73 -11.51 15.43
CA ALA A 215 6.05 -10.58 14.53
C ALA A 215 5.95 -11.15 13.11
N GLU A 216 4.95 -10.72 12.33
CA GLU A 216 4.89 -11.01 10.89
C GLU A 216 6.20 -10.62 10.19
N GLY A 217 6.76 -11.55 9.42
CA GLY A 217 8.03 -11.37 8.73
C GLY A 217 9.27 -11.53 9.60
N GLN A 218 9.15 -11.89 10.89
CA GLN A 218 10.30 -12.23 11.73
C GLN A 218 10.89 -13.58 11.30
N GLU A 219 12.22 -13.68 11.28
CA GLU A 219 12.92 -14.94 10.99
C GLU A 219 12.65 -15.97 12.09
N LEU A 220 12.28 -17.19 11.67
CA LEU A 220 12.01 -18.33 12.53
C LEU A 220 13.21 -19.29 12.56
N CYS A 221 13.70 -19.67 11.38
CA CYS A 221 14.84 -20.56 11.23
C CYS A 221 15.51 -20.35 9.88
N VAL A 222 16.79 -20.72 9.79
CA VAL A 222 17.56 -20.69 8.55
C VAL A 222 17.82 -22.11 8.10
N MET A 223 17.44 -22.43 6.87
CA MET A 223 17.69 -23.72 6.25
C MET A 223 18.79 -23.59 5.20
N GLU A 224 19.67 -24.59 5.10
CA GLU A 224 20.72 -24.69 4.10
C GLU A 224 20.38 -25.84 3.14
N ALA A 225 20.26 -25.54 1.84
CA ALA A 225 20.26 -26.56 0.80
C ALA A 225 21.15 -26.12 -0.35
N MET A 226 21.84 -27.08 -0.97
CA MET A 226 22.74 -26.81 -2.10
C MET A 226 23.75 -25.67 -1.83
N LYS A 227 24.27 -25.57 -0.59
CA LYS A 227 25.19 -24.50 -0.10
C LYS A 227 24.60 -23.08 -0.12
N MET A 228 23.27 -22.97 -0.17
CA MET A 228 22.53 -21.71 -0.11
C MET A 228 21.65 -21.69 1.13
N GLN A 229 21.67 -20.57 1.84
CA GLN A 229 20.86 -20.36 3.05
C GLN A 229 19.56 -19.64 2.70
N ASN A 230 18.44 -20.18 3.17
CA ASN A 230 17.11 -19.63 3.04
C ASN A 230 16.51 -19.39 4.43
N SER A 231 16.30 -18.12 4.78
CA SER A 231 15.58 -17.73 6.00
C SER A 231 14.08 -17.93 5.82
N LEU A 232 13.47 -18.69 6.73
CA LEU A 232 12.02 -18.87 6.81
C LEU A 232 11.45 -17.87 7.82
N HIS A 233 10.36 -17.20 7.43
CA HIS A 233 9.79 -16.09 8.20
C HIS A 233 8.36 -16.40 8.65
N ALA A 234 7.93 -15.79 9.75
CA ALA A 234 6.58 -15.92 10.27
C ALA A 234 5.57 -15.29 9.31
N GLY A 235 4.50 -16.03 8.96
CA GLY A 235 3.44 -15.53 8.08
C GLY A 235 2.47 -14.54 8.74
N LYS A 236 2.48 -14.46 10.08
CA LYS A 236 1.66 -13.53 10.87
C LYS A 236 2.29 -13.32 12.24
N THR A 237 1.89 -12.24 12.93
CA THR A 237 2.19 -12.05 14.34
C THR A 237 1.44 -13.08 15.18
N ALA A 238 2.15 -13.98 15.83
CA ALA A 238 1.57 -15.07 16.62
C ALA A 238 2.57 -15.59 17.66
N LYS A 239 2.07 -16.37 18.63
CA LYS A 239 2.92 -17.06 19.59
C LYS A 239 3.39 -18.38 19.01
N VAL A 240 4.66 -18.72 19.22
CA VAL A 240 5.21 -20.00 18.79
C VAL A 240 4.62 -21.11 19.64
N LYS A 241 3.84 -21.99 19.02
CA LYS A 241 3.20 -23.13 19.68
C LYS A 241 4.17 -24.31 19.83
N ALA A 242 4.92 -24.62 18.78
CA ALA A 242 5.88 -25.71 18.77
C ALA A 242 7.03 -25.43 17.79
N VAL A 243 8.23 -25.90 18.16
CA VAL A 243 9.41 -25.94 17.31
C VAL A 243 9.82 -27.40 17.17
N ASN A 244 9.64 -27.94 15.98
CA ASN A 244 9.82 -29.36 15.67
C ASN A 244 11.16 -29.66 14.98
N CYS A 245 12.08 -28.69 14.97
CA CYS A 245 13.40 -28.84 14.35
C CYS A 245 14.53 -28.32 15.24
N LYS A 246 15.75 -28.83 15.01
CA LYS A 246 16.98 -28.43 15.72
C LYS A 246 18.08 -28.04 14.74
N ALA A 247 19.02 -27.20 15.19
CA ALA A 247 20.21 -26.88 14.41
C ALA A 247 21.03 -28.15 14.12
N GLY A 248 21.41 -28.32 12.85
CA GLY A 248 22.11 -29.50 12.32
C GLY A 248 21.18 -30.64 11.84
N GLU A 249 19.88 -30.54 12.03
CA GLU A 249 18.92 -31.57 11.62
C GLU A 249 18.62 -31.52 10.12
N THR A 250 18.61 -32.67 9.45
CA THR A 250 18.19 -32.80 8.05
C THR A 250 16.69 -33.01 7.99
N VAL A 251 16.00 -32.24 7.15
CA VAL A 251 14.55 -32.24 6.98
C VAL A 251 14.19 -32.46 5.52
N ASP A 252 13.11 -33.22 5.29
CA ASP A 252 12.54 -33.45 3.96
C ASP A 252 11.56 -32.34 3.56
N GLU A 253 11.23 -32.28 2.27
CA GLU A 253 10.19 -31.38 1.77
C GLU A 253 8.85 -31.64 2.49
N GLY A 254 8.20 -30.56 2.93
CA GLY A 254 6.91 -30.62 3.62
C GLY A 254 7.00 -30.92 5.13
N ALA A 255 8.18 -31.23 5.67
CA ALA A 255 8.36 -31.45 7.10
C ALA A 255 7.95 -30.19 7.89
N VAL A 256 7.15 -30.36 8.95
CA VAL A 256 6.69 -29.25 9.80
C VAL A 256 7.84 -28.79 10.69
N LEU A 257 8.23 -27.52 10.57
CA LEU A 257 9.35 -26.94 11.32
C LEU A 257 8.87 -26.16 12.53
N VAL A 258 7.92 -25.25 12.32
CA VAL A 258 7.38 -24.36 13.36
C VAL A 258 5.87 -24.27 13.24
N GLU A 259 5.19 -24.34 14.38
CA GLU A 259 3.75 -24.10 14.51
C GLU A 259 3.51 -22.78 15.26
N LEU A 260 2.59 -21.97 14.75
CA LEU A 260 2.12 -20.71 15.32
C LEU A 260 0.64 -20.85 15.72
N GLU A 261 0.23 -20.16 16.79
CA GLU A 261 -1.18 -20.10 17.25
C GLU A 261 -2.12 -19.43 16.23
#